data_AF-A0A2N8RAT9-F1
#
_entry.id   AF-A0A2N8RAT9-F1
#
_cell.length_a   1.000
_cell.length_b   1.000
_cell.length_c   1.000
_cell.angle_alpha   90.00
_cell.angle_beta   90.00
_cell.angle_gamma   90.00
#
_symmetry.space_group_name_H-M   'P 1'
#
loop_
_entity.id
_entity.type
_entity.pdbx_description
1 polymer ?
#
loop_
_entity_poly.entity_id
_entity_poly.type
_entity_poly.pdbx_seq_one_letter_code
_entity_poly.pdbx_strand_id
1 'polypeptide(L)'
;MEGKDLIINKRWKTPCKFKITSVPKQVLRLGANLRYCMLRRWPGESFNQFCRDVGGFVPDSSVKLSSILWCWTQPDKGVLLEDSKIRFFFATMYYLSAKGFCDKEDFEAASFMAMNSIYELGYNDGFHEFVDSTAIETKGALAGGKRGKEIRAAVGKYLVSLINEAPEKSIKKQSDVGRLLSAALWTYVLEKGYGKSIDADNFIHKSLREKGGVKDAYLKKIGKLT
;
A
#
# COMPACT_ATOMS: atom_id res chain seq x y z
N MET A 1 -31.32 -58.73 -29.04
CA MET A 1 -30.08 -57.94 -29.19
C MET A 1 -30.39 -56.57 -28.64
N GLU A 2 -30.36 -56.42 -27.31
CA GLU A 2 -29.18 -55.95 -26.55
C GLU A 2 -28.61 -54.64 -27.09
N GLY A 3 -28.81 -53.59 -26.30
CA GLY A 3 -28.25 -52.24 -26.49
C GLY A 3 -28.55 -51.42 -25.25
N LYS A 4 -27.84 -51.74 -24.16
CA LYS A 4 -27.96 -51.12 -22.84
C LYS A 4 -27.56 -49.64 -22.85
N ASP A 5 -28.35 -48.86 -22.13
CA ASP A 5 -28.02 -47.70 -21.30
C ASP A 5 -26.79 -46.85 -21.65
N LEU A 6 -27.07 -45.59 -22.01
CA LEU A 6 -26.24 -44.46 -21.62
C LEU A 6 -27.15 -43.31 -21.19
N ILE A 7 -27.55 -43.37 -19.91
CA ILE A 7 -28.21 -42.27 -19.20
C ILE A 7 -27.17 -41.14 -19.05
N ILE A 8 -27.16 -40.18 -19.98
CA ILE A 8 -26.44 -38.92 -19.78
C ILE A 8 -27.38 -37.98 -19.03
N ASN A 9 -27.36 -38.11 -17.71
CA ASN A 9 -28.00 -37.17 -16.80
C ASN A 9 -27.14 -35.89 -16.70
N LYS A 10 -27.07 -35.11 -17.78
CA LYS A 10 -26.52 -33.74 -17.73
C LYS A 10 -27.68 -32.77 -17.55
N ARG A 11 -27.98 -32.47 -16.28
CA ARG A 11 -28.63 -31.21 -15.89
C ARG A 11 -27.75 -30.07 -16.38
N TRP A 12 -28.00 -29.58 -17.59
CA TRP A 12 -27.53 -28.27 -18.00
C TRP A 12 -28.20 -27.27 -17.08
N LYS A 13 -27.43 -26.73 -16.12
CA LYS A 13 -27.86 -25.52 -15.40
C LYS A 13 -28.14 -24.48 -16.47
N THR A 14 -29.38 -24.02 -16.50
CA THR A 14 -29.86 -22.90 -17.32
C THR A 14 -28.80 -21.79 -17.33
N PRO A 15 -28.46 -21.19 -18.48
CA PRO A 15 -27.57 -20.03 -18.48
C PRO A 15 -28.13 -19.01 -17.50
N CYS A 16 -27.30 -18.50 -16.58
CA CYS A 16 -27.64 -17.32 -15.80
C CYS A 16 -28.20 -16.30 -16.78
N LYS A 17 -29.47 -15.93 -16.65
CA LYS A 17 -30.07 -14.84 -17.41
C LYS A 17 -29.33 -13.57 -17.00
N PHE A 18 -28.22 -13.26 -17.68
CA PHE A 18 -27.63 -11.94 -17.61
C PHE A 18 -28.73 -10.98 -18.05
N LYS A 19 -29.29 -10.23 -17.10
CA LYS A 19 -30.21 -9.15 -17.45
C LYS A 19 -29.38 -8.16 -18.27
N ILE A 20 -29.58 -8.17 -19.59
CA ILE A 20 -29.03 -7.15 -20.48
C ILE A 20 -29.56 -5.82 -19.94
N THR A 21 -28.69 -5.06 -19.29
CA THR A 21 -29.02 -3.73 -18.83
C THR A 21 -28.92 -2.82 -20.03
N SER A 22 -29.92 -1.96 -20.24
CA SER A 22 -29.91 -1.02 -21.37
C SER A 22 -28.67 -0.12 -21.30
N VAL A 23 -28.14 0.29 -22.45
CA VAL A 23 -26.95 1.15 -22.57
C VAL A 23 -27.06 2.41 -21.69
N PRO A 24 -28.20 3.12 -21.65
CA PRO A 24 -28.36 4.26 -20.73
C PRO A 24 -28.17 3.90 -19.25
N LYS A 25 -28.65 2.73 -18.81
CA LYS A 25 -28.46 2.27 -17.42
C LYS A 25 -26.99 1.96 -17.13
N GLN A 26 -26.26 1.45 -18.11
CA GLN A 26 -24.82 1.19 -17.97
C GLN A 26 -24.02 2.50 -17.89
N VAL A 27 -24.34 3.48 -18.74
CA VAL A 27 -23.73 4.82 -18.71
C VAL A 27 -24.01 5.54 -17.39
N LEU A 28 -25.23 5.44 -16.85
CA LEU A 28 -25.55 5.99 -15.53
C LEU A 28 -24.72 5.36 -14.40
N ARG A 29 -24.53 4.03 -14.43
CA ARG A 29 -23.68 3.32 -13.48
C ARG A 29 -22.22 3.72 -13.59
N LEU A 30 -21.72 3.86 -14.81
CA LEU A 30 -20.37 4.34 -15.08
C LEU A 30 -20.14 5.73 -14.48
N GLY A 31 -21.08 6.67 -14.65
CA GLY A 31 -21.02 7.99 -14.03
C GLY A 31 -20.98 7.93 -12.49
N ALA A 32 -21.75 7.02 -11.88
CA ALA A 32 -21.71 6.80 -10.43
C ALA A 32 -20.36 6.23 -9.97
N ASN A 33 -19.77 5.31 -10.72
CA ASN A 33 -18.45 4.75 -10.43
C ASN A 33 -17.35 5.81 -10.55
N LEU A 34 -17.35 6.62 -11.62
CA LEU A 34 -16.40 7.73 -11.77
C LEU A 34 -16.49 8.70 -10.59
N ARG A 35 -17.70 9.09 -10.20
CA ARG A 35 -17.92 9.93 -9.02
C ARG A 35 -17.35 9.29 -7.75
N TYR A 36 -17.59 8.01 -7.54
CA TYR A 36 -17.07 7.28 -6.39
C TYR A 36 -15.54 7.23 -6.38
N CYS A 37 -14.91 6.89 -7.50
CA CYS A 37 -13.45 6.86 -7.62
C CYS A 37 -12.85 8.24 -7.36
N MET A 38 -13.44 9.32 -7.89
CA MET A 38 -12.98 10.68 -7.64
C MET A 38 -13.05 11.04 -6.15
N LEU A 39 -14.19 10.79 -5.50
CA LEU A 39 -14.36 11.07 -4.07
C LEU A 39 -13.36 10.30 -3.20
N ARG A 40 -13.07 9.05 -3.57
CA ARG A 40 -12.13 8.20 -2.83
C ARG A 40 -10.67 8.65 -3.00
N ARG A 41 -10.28 9.05 -4.21
CA ARG A 41 -8.86 9.32 -4.56
C ARG A 41 -8.49 10.80 -4.43
N TRP A 42 -9.41 11.69 -4.75
CA TRP A 42 -9.24 13.15 -4.73
C TRP A 42 -10.43 13.83 -4.03
N PRO A 43 -10.59 13.66 -2.70
CA PRO A 43 -11.76 14.15 -1.95
C PRO A 43 -11.92 15.67 -1.94
N GLY A 44 -10.88 16.42 -2.31
CA GLY A 44 -10.93 17.89 -2.46
C GLY A 44 -11.47 18.36 -3.81
N GLU A 45 -11.68 17.46 -4.77
CA GLU A 45 -12.14 17.80 -6.11
C GLU A 45 -13.66 17.65 -6.24
N SER A 46 -14.30 18.53 -7.01
CA SER A 46 -15.73 18.45 -7.29
C SER A 46 -15.99 17.71 -8.61
N PHE A 47 -16.60 16.53 -8.54
CA PHE A 47 -16.93 15.73 -9.74
C PHE A 47 -17.79 16.50 -10.75
N ASN A 48 -18.76 17.28 -10.27
CA ASN A 48 -19.61 18.07 -11.16
C ASN A 48 -18.82 19.20 -11.84
N GLN A 49 -17.90 19.85 -11.12
CA GLN A 49 -17.03 20.87 -11.71
C GLN A 49 -16.10 20.24 -12.75
N PHE A 50 -15.44 19.15 -12.38
CA PHE A 50 -14.56 18.40 -13.25
C PHE A 50 -15.26 17.95 -14.54
N CYS A 51 -16.47 17.40 -14.45
CA CYS A 51 -17.26 17.04 -15.63
C CYS A 51 -17.59 18.24 -16.53
N ARG A 52 -17.82 19.44 -15.96
CA ARG A 52 -18.03 20.65 -16.76
C ARG A 52 -16.76 21.05 -17.51
N ASP A 53 -15.63 21.01 -16.83
CA ASP A 53 -14.34 21.41 -17.40
C ASP A 53 -13.90 20.42 -18.48
N VAL A 54 -14.03 19.11 -18.22
CA VAL A 54 -13.79 18.05 -19.22
C VAL A 54 -14.77 18.14 -20.39
N GLY A 55 -16.02 18.52 -20.13
CA GLY A 55 -17.05 18.67 -21.16
C GLY A 55 -16.69 19.69 -22.25
N GLY A 56 -15.86 20.68 -21.93
CA GLY A 56 -15.33 21.64 -22.90
C GLY A 56 -14.42 21.02 -23.97
N PHE A 57 -13.96 19.78 -23.78
CA PHE A 57 -13.08 19.06 -24.69
C PHE A 57 -13.80 17.93 -25.46
N VAL A 58 -15.10 17.73 -25.26
CA VAL A 58 -15.87 16.74 -26.03
C VAL A 58 -16.37 17.39 -27.33
N PRO A 59 -16.09 16.85 -28.54
CA PRO A 59 -15.41 15.60 -28.89
C PRO A 59 -14.02 15.85 -29.53
N ASP A 60 -13.25 16.82 -29.01
CA ASP A 60 -11.98 17.24 -29.59
C ASP A 60 -10.91 16.14 -29.38
N SER A 61 -10.33 15.66 -30.48
CA SER A 61 -9.28 14.65 -30.48
C SER A 61 -7.89 15.21 -30.12
N SER A 62 -7.76 16.53 -29.95
CA SER A 62 -6.48 17.23 -29.78
C SER A 62 -6.27 17.84 -28.38
N VAL A 63 -6.64 17.10 -27.33
CA VAL A 63 -6.45 17.55 -25.94
C VAL A 63 -4.97 17.61 -25.57
N LYS A 64 -4.47 18.82 -25.27
CA LYS A 64 -3.11 19.04 -24.76
C LYS A 64 -3.03 18.70 -23.27
N LEU A 65 -1.85 18.30 -22.80
CA LEU A 65 -1.61 18.03 -21.37
C LEU A 65 -1.92 19.25 -20.48
N SER A 66 -1.63 20.46 -20.96
CA SER A 66 -1.99 21.72 -20.28
C SER A 66 -3.49 21.88 -20.07
N SER A 67 -4.30 21.39 -21.01
CA SER A 67 -5.75 21.41 -20.94
C SER A 67 -6.28 20.43 -19.89
N ILE A 68 -5.64 19.25 -19.79
CA ILE A 68 -5.95 18.26 -18.74
C ILE A 68 -5.65 18.84 -17.36
N LEU A 69 -4.50 19.50 -17.19
CA LEU A 69 -4.11 20.14 -15.93
C LEU A 69 -5.13 21.17 -15.44
N TRP A 70 -5.67 21.96 -16.35
CA TRP A 70 -6.63 23.03 -16.02
C TRP A 70 -7.94 22.52 -15.42
N CYS A 71 -8.32 21.26 -15.70
CA CYS A 71 -9.54 20.66 -15.17
C CYS A 71 -9.46 20.34 -13.66
N TRP A 72 -8.26 20.33 -13.06
CA TRP A 72 -8.07 19.98 -11.66
C TRP A 72 -8.02 21.24 -10.79
N THR A 73 -8.86 21.30 -9.75
CA THR A 73 -8.98 22.49 -8.89
C THR A 73 -7.79 22.68 -7.95
N GLN A 74 -7.06 21.62 -7.65
CA GLN A 74 -5.76 21.69 -6.98
C GLN A 74 -4.61 21.40 -7.95
N PRO A 75 -4.06 22.44 -8.61
CA PRO A 75 -2.86 22.29 -9.44
C PRO A 75 -1.57 22.04 -8.62
N ASP A 76 -1.60 22.03 -7.29
CA ASP A 76 -0.38 22.21 -6.50
C ASP A 76 0.17 20.95 -5.81
N LYS A 77 1.40 20.59 -6.21
CA LYS A 77 2.64 20.62 -5.38
C LYS A 77 3.74 19.76 -6.02
N GLY A 78 4.34 20.24 -7.11
CA GLY A 78 5.67 19.79 -7.55
C GLY A 78 5.83 18.30 -7.94
N VAL A 79 4.75 17.57 -8.18
CA VAL A 79 4.79 16.19 -8.68
C VAL A 79 4.15 16.20 -10.05
N LEU A 80 4.90 15.68 -11.04
CA LEU A 80 4.43 15.39 -12.39
C LEU A 80 3.01 14.83 -12.37
N LEU A 81 2.19 15.21 -13.35
CA LEU A 81 0.83 14.69 -13.53
C LEU A 81 0.88 13.17 -13.44
N GLU A 82 0.36 12.61 -12.35
CA GLU A 82 0.32 11.16 -12.18
C GLU A 82 -0.53 10.58 -13.32
N ASP A 83 -0.06 9.50 -13.94
CA ASP A 83 -0.78 8.80 -15.02
C ASP A 83 -2.24 8.51 -14.64
N SER A 84 -2.53 8.32 -13.35
CA SER A 84 -3.87 8.17 -12.76
C SER A 84 -4.83 9.33 -13.11
N LYS A 85 -4.38 10.58 -12.98
CA LYS A 85 -5.19 11.78 -13.28
C LYS A 85 -5.42 11.94 -14.78
N ILE A 86 -4.43 11.62 -15.62
CA ILE A 86 -4.57 11.61 -17.09
C ILE A 86 -5.62 10.58 -17.50
N ARG A 87 -5.50 9.36 -16.98
CA ARG A 87 -6.45 8.28 -17.27
C ARG A 87 -7.85 8.61 -16.79
N PHE A 88 -7.98 9.18 -15.59
CA PHE A 88 -9.28 9.59 -15.07
C PHE A 88 -9.93 10.71 -15.90
N PHE A 89 -9.13 11.64 -16.44
CA PHE A 89 -9.60 12.63 -17.41
C PHE A 89 -10.18 11.95 -18.65
N PHE A 90 -9.45 11.06 -19.29
CA PHE A 90 -9.93 10.35 -20.49
C PHE A 90 -11.14 9.46 -20.19
N ALA A 91 -11.14 8.77 -19.05
CA ALA A 91 -12.29 8.01 -18.59
C ALA A 91 -13.54 8.89 -18.49
N THR A 92 -13.40 10.10 -17.94
CA THR A 92 -14.51 11.06 -17.80
C THR A 92 -14.94 11.63 -19.16
N MET A 93 -14.00 11.96 -20.04
CA MET A 93 -14.28 12.46 -21.39
C MET A 93 -15.10 11.45 -22.20
N TYR A 94 -14.68 10.17 -22.20
CA TYR A 94 -15.41 9.10 -22.87
C TYR A 94 -16.79 8.86 -22.24
N TYR A 95 -16.92 8.98 -20.92
CA TYR A 95 -18.23 8.92 -20.25
C TYR A 95 -19.17 10.04 -20.72
N LEU A 96 -18.69 11.27 -20.81
CA LEU A 96 -19.49 12.41 -21.27
C LEU A 96 -19.91 12.25 -22.74
N SER A 97 -19.01 11.75 -23.60
CA SER A 97 -19.35 11.37 -24.97
C SER A 97 -20.43 10.28 -25.01
N ALA A 98 -20.30 9.22 -24.20
CA ALA A 98 -21.29 8.14 -24.12
C ALA A 98 -22.67 8.65 -23.68
N LYS A 99 -22.72 9.58 -22.74
CA LYS A 99 -23.95 10.25 -22.31
C LYS A 99 -24.57 11.05 -23.47
N GLY A 100 -23.77 11.85 -24.19
CA GLY A 100 -24.25 12.62 -25.33
C GLY A 100 -24.79 11.75 -26.48
N PHE A 101 -24.21 10.57 -26.71
CA PHE A 101 -24.75 9.60 -27.68
C PHE A 101 -26.03 8.92 -27.20
N CYS A 102 -26.15 8.62 -25.89
CA CYS A 102 -27.40 8.14 -25.30
C CYS A 102 -28.55 9.13 -25.47
N ASP A 103 -28.29 10.44 -25.28
CA ASP A 103 -29.29 11.50 -25.47
C ASP A 103 -29.74 11.62 -26.94
N LYS A 104 -28.92 11.14 -27.88
CA LYS A 104 -29.21 11.05 -29.32
C LYS A 104 -29.74 9.68 -29.77
N GLU A 105 -29.94 8.75 -28.83
CA GLU A 105 -30.32 7.36 -29.08
C GLU A 105 -29.34 6.55 -29.96
N ASP A 106 -28.10 7.02 -30.11
CA ASP A 106 -27.02 6.30 -30.78
C ASP A 106 -26.34 5.33 -29.79
N PHE A 107 -26.98 4.19 -29.55
CA PHE A 107 -26.54 3.23 -28.54
C PHE A 107 -25.26 2.48 -28.90
N GLU A 108 -24.91 2.40 -30.19
CA GLU A 108 -23.66 1.78 -30.64
C GLU A 108 -22.47 2.68 -30.27
N ALA A 109 -22.51 3.95 -30.67
CA ALA A 109 -21.49 4.91 -30.29
C ALA A 109 -21.43 5.14 -28.78
N ALA A 110 -22.58 5.16 -28.10
CA ALA A 110 -22.63 5.25 -26.65
C ALA A 110 -21.94 4.06 -25.96
N SER A 111 -22.16 2.83 -26.46
CA SER A 111 -21.53 1.62 -25.92
C SER A 111 -20.02 1.64 -26.15
N PHE A 112 -19.59 2.04 -27.35
CA PHE A 112 -18.17 2.16 -27.68
C PHE A 112 -17.45 3.14 -26.76
N MET A 113 -18.02 4.33 -26.56
CA MET A 113 -17.47 5.34 -25.65
C MET A 113 -17.50 4.86 -24.19
N ALA A 114 -18.57 4.21 -23.74
CA ALA A 114 -18.64 3.66 -22.39
C ALA A 114 -17.56 2.59 -22.14
N MET A 115 -17.25 1.75 -23.12
CA MET A 115 -16.18 0.75 -23.02
C MET A 115 -14.79 1.40 -22.90
N ASN A 116 -14.50 2.45 -23.67
CA ASN A 116 -13.25 3.20 -23.55
C ASN A 116 -13.12 3.87 -22.19
N SER A 117 -14.23 4.39 -21.64
CA SER A 117 -14.25 4.95 -20.30
C SER A 117 -13.93 3.91 -19.22
N ILE A 118 -14.53 2.71 -19.32
CA ILE A 118 -14.27 1.59 -18.40
C ILE A 118 -12.81 1.14 -18.50
N TYR A 119 -12.26 1.06 -19.71
CA TYR A 119 -10.86 0.69 -19.93
C TYR A 119 -9.91 1.63 -19.17
N GLU A 120 -10.04 2.94 -19.36
CA GLU A 120 -9.18 3.92 -18.68
C GLU A 120 -9.36 3.91 -17.16
N LEU A 121 -10.60 3.74 -16.69
CA LEU A 121 -10.89 3.63 -15.26
C LEU A 121 -10.27 2.38 -14.64
N GLY A 122 -10.32 1.24 -15.32
CA GLY A 122 -9.72 -0.01 -14.87
C GLY A 122 -8.20 0.06 -14.75
N TYR A 123 -7.52 0.71 -15.70
CA TYR A 123 -6.08 0.98 -15.58
C TYR A 123 -5.76 1.89 -14.39
N ASN A 124 -6.57 2.93 -14.17
CA ASN A 124 -6.40 3.85 -13.06
C ASN A 124 -6.57 3.16 -11.69
N ASP A 125 -7.65 2.41 -11.50
CA ASP A 125 -7.91 1.69 -10.25
C ASP A 125 -6.86 0.60 -9.99
N GLY A 126 -6.47 -0.15 -11.02
CA GLY A 126 -5.40 -1.16 -10.92
C GLY A 126 -4.03 -0.57 -10.57
N PHE A 127 -3.67 0.58 -11.15
CA PHE A 127 -2.45 1.30 -10.77
C PHE A 127 -2.46 1.73 -9.31
N HIS A 128 -3.58 2.29 -8.84
CA HIS A 128 -3.69 2.68 -7.45
C HIS A 128 -3.70 1.48 -6.48
N GLU A 129 -4.32 0.36 -6.82
CA GLU A 129 -4.25 -0.86 -6.02
C GLU A 129 -2.82 -1.40 -5.91
N PHE A 130 -2.03 -1.31 -6.99
CA PHE A 130 -0.61 -1.64 -6.97
C PHE A 130 0.21 -0.68 -6.08
N VAL A 131 -0.03 0.62 -6.16
CA VAL A 131 0.62 1.60 -5.27
C VAL A 131 0.22 1.38 -3.82
N ASP A 132 -1.04 1.10 -3.54
CA ASP A 132 -1.54 0.83 -2.20
C ASP A 132 -0.91 -0.46 -1.62
N SER A 133 -0.79 -1.53 -2.40
CA SER A 133 -0.20 -2.81 -1.97
C SER A 133 1.31 -2.68 -1.71
N THR A 134 2.05 -2.05 -2.63
CA THR A 134 3.49 -1.78 -2.46
C THR A 134 3.75 -0.83 -1.29
N ALA A 135 2.86 0.14 -1.04
CA ALA A 135 2.93 1.01 0.12
C ALA A 135 2.67 0.25 1.43
N ILE A 136 1.78 -0.73 1.47
CA ILE A 136 1.55 -1.59 2.64
C ILE A 136 2.80 -2.43 2.94
N GLU A 137 3.39 -3.06 1.92
CA GLU A 137 4.63 -3.84 2.07
C GLU A 137 5.79 -2.97 2.57
N THR A 138 5.96 -1.79 1.95
CA THR A 138 7.02 -0.84 2.30
C THR A 138 6.82 -0.26 3.70
N LYS A 139 5.59 0.16 4.05
CA LYS A 139 5.26 0.67 5.40
C LYS A 139 5.40 -0.43 6.45
N GLY A 140 5.04 -1.68 6.13
CA GLY A 140 5.24 -2.84 6.99
C GLY A 140 6.71 -3.11 7.27
N ALA A 141 7.56 -3.09 6.23
CA ALA A 141 9.00 -3.25 6.35
C ALA A 141 9.66 -2.11 7.14
N LEU A 142 9.25 -0.86 6.89
CA LEU A 142 9.75 0.32 7.61
C LEU A 142 9.31 0.32 9.09
N ALA A 143 8.05 -0.01 9.38
CA ALA A 143 7.54 -0.10 10.74
C ALA A 143 8.20 -1.25 11.51
N GLY A 144 8.39 -2.41 10.87
CA GLY A 144 9.13 -3.54 11.42
C GLY A 144 10.60 -3.19 11.69
N GLY A 145 11.25 -2.47 10.76
CA GLY A 145 12.61 -1.98 10.92
C GLY A 145 12.76 -0.98 12.06
N LYS A 146 11.83 -0.03 12.20
CA LYS A 146 11.78 0.95 13.30
C LYS A 146 11.58 0.25 14.64
N ARG A 147 10.59 -0.64 14.73
CA ARG A 147 10.33 -1.45 15.94
C ARG A 147 11.54 -2.31 16.32
N GLY A 148 12.20 -2.93 15.34
CA GLY A 148 13.41 -3.71 15.57
C GLY A 148 14.57 -2.85 16.11
N LYS A 149 14.73 -1.61 15.65
CA LYS A 149 15.71 -0.65 16.20
C LYS A 149 15.35 -0.26 17.63
N GLU A 150 14.09 0.04 17.93
CA GLU A 150 13.61 0.39 19.27
C GLU A 150 13.82 -0.75 20.27
N ILE A 151 13.49 -1.99 19.89
CA ILE A 151 13.74 -3.18 20.71
C ILE A 151 15.24 -3.33 21.02
N ARG A 152 16.11 -3.26 19.99
CA ARG A 152 17.57 -3.34 20.18
C ARG A 152 18.10 -2.23 21.08
N ALA A 153 17.58 -1.01 20.96
CA ALA A 153 17.95 0.10 21.82
C ALA A 153 17.52 -0.12 23.29
N ALA A 154 16.31 -0.64 23.52
CA ALA A 154 15.81 -0.93 24.86
C ALA A 154 16.62 -2.05 25.54
N VAL A 155 16.87 -3.15 24.82
CA VAL A 155 17.71 -4.26 25.31
C VAL A 155 19.14 -3.79 25.55
N GLY A 156 19.71 -2.98 24.64
CA GLY A 156 21.04 -2.41 24.81
C GLY A 156 21.17 -1.52 26.05
N LYS A 157 20.17 -0.65 26.32
CA LYS A 157 20.14 0.17 27.54
C LYS A 157 20.07 -0.69 28.80
N TYR A 158 19.26 -1.75 28.79
CA TYR A 158 19.16 -2.65 29.94
C TYR A 158 20.48 -3.40 30.19
N LEU A 159 21.14 -3.89 29.13
CA LEU A 159 22.46 -4.51 29.24
C LEU A 159 23.52 -3.55 29.80
N VAL A 160 23.50 -2.27 29.41
CA VAL A 160 24.36 -1.24 30.01
C VAL A 160 24.10 -1.11 31.52
N SER A 161 22.84 -1.12 31.96
CA SER A 161 22.46 -1.10 33.38
C SER A 161 23.10 -2.27 34.13
N LEU A 162 22.92 -3.49 33.61
CA LEU A 162 23.47 -4.71 34.21
C LEU A 162 25.00 -4.67 34.33
N ILE A 163 25.70 -4.16 33.30
CA ILE A 163 27.17 -4.00 33.32
C ILE A 163 27.59 -3.02 34.41
N ASN A 164 26.87 -1.90 34.55
CA ASN A 164 27.19 -0.87 35.53
C ASN A 164 26.91 -1.33 36.97
N GLU A 165 25.81 -2.07 37.19
CA GLU A 165 25.40 -2.62 38.49
C GLU A 165 26.24 -3.81 38.94
N ALA A 166 26.89 -4.53 38.02
CA ALA A 166 27.74 -5.66 38.37
C ALA A 166 28.89 -5.24 39.31
N PRO A 167 29.28 -6.06 40.30
CA PRO A 167 30.39 -5.72 41.22
C PRO A 167 31.70 -5.43 40.46
N GLU A 168 32.48 -4.44 40.90
CA GLU A 168 33.67 -3.92 40.19
C GLU A 168 34.73 -4.98 39.82
N LYS A 169 34.76 -6.12 40.52
CA LYS A 169 35.72 -7.21 40.28
C LYS A 169 35.14 -8.41 39.51
N SER A 170 33.85 -8.38 39.19
CA SER A 170 33.13 -9.53 38.60
C SER A 170 33.31 -9.65 37.08
N ILE A 171 33.53 -8.54 36.38
CA ILE A 171 33.70 -8.50 34.92
C ILE A 171 35.15 -8.07 34.62
N LYS A 172 35.96 -8.99 34.06
CA LYS A 172 37.36 -8.70 33.67
C LYS A 172 37.59 -8.90 32.18
N LYS A 173 36.88 -9.83 31.55
CA LYS A 173 36.95 -10.17 30.13
C LYS A 173 35.55 -10.17 29.52
N GLN A 174 35.46 -10.04 28.20
CA GLN A 174 34.16 -10.04 27.50
C GLN A 174 33.35 -11.32 27.77
N SER A 175 34.01 -12.47 27.93
CA SER A 175 33.38 -13.74 28.27
C SER A 175 32.64 -13.72 29.61
N ASP A 176 33.05 -12.86 30.55
CA ASP A 176 32.38 -12.73 31.85
C ASP A 176 31.00 -12.10 31.71
N VAL A 177 30.82 -11.18 30.75
CA VAL A 177 29.55 -10.48 30.50
C VAL A 177 28.47 -11.47 30.06
N GLY A 178 28.79 -12.33 29.09
CA GLY A 178 27.86 -13.39 28.64
C GLY A 178 27.53 -14.35 29.77
N ARG A 179 28.55 -14.87 30.46
CA ARG A 179 28.36 -15.85 31.55
C ARG A 179 27.53 -15.30 32.73
N LEU A 180 27.75 -14.04 33.12
CA LEU A 180 27.14 -13.46 34.31
C LEU A 180 25.79 -12.79 34.03
N LEU A 181 25.62 -12.17 32.86
CA LEU A 181 24.47 -11.29 32.59
C LEU A 181 23.46 -11.91 31.62
N SER A 182 23.79 -13.00 30.93
CA SER A 182 22.89 -13.62 29.94
C SER A 182 21.54 -13.99 30.53
N ALA A 183 21.50 -14.67 31.68
CA ALA A 183 20.25 -15.06 32.32
C ALA A 183 19.35 -13.85 32.65
N ALA A 184 19.93 -12.79 33.22
CA ALA A 184 19.20 -11.57 33.56
C ALA A 184 18.69 -10.81 32.31
N LEU A 185 19.50 -10.76 31.25
CA LEU A 185 19.10 -10.15 29.99
C LEU A 185 18.00 -10.97 29.29
N TRP A 186 18.11 -12.30 29.34
CA TRP A 186 17.12 -13.21 28.77
C TRP A 186 15.78 -13.10 29.47
N THR A 187 15.76 -13.05 30.81
CA THR A 187 14.53 -12.79 31.58
C THR A 187 13.87 -11.49 31.14
N TYR A 188 14.62 -10.39 31.04
CA TYR A 188 14.08 -9.12 30.55
C TYR A 188 13.53 -9.20 29.12
N VAL A 189 14.24 -9.88 28.21
CA VAL A 189 13.79 -10.11 26.82
C VAL A 189 12.47 -10.87 26.78
N LEU A 190 12.31 -11.89 27.62
CA LEU A 190 11.07 -12.67 27.71
C LEU A 190 9.93 -11.87 28.34
N GLU A 191 10.16 -11.21 29.47
CA GLU A 191 9.16 -10.39 30.17
C GLU A 191 8.61 -9.26 29.30
N LYS A 192 9.45 -8.67 28.44
CA LYS A 192 9.04 -7.63 27.48
C LYS A 192 8.51 -8.18 26.16
N GLY A 193 8.46 -9.50 25.99
CA GLY A 193 7.95 -10.15 24.77
C GLY A 193 8.86 -9.98 23.54
N TYR A 194 10.16 -9.74 23.74
CA TYR A 194 11.14 -9.51 22.68
C TYR A 194 11.81 -10.80 22.17
N GLY A 195 11.47 -11.97 22.73
CA GLY A 195 12.13 -13.25 22.41
C GLY A 195 12.09 -13.70 20.95
N LYS A 196 11.14 -13.20 20.14
CA LYS A 196 11.10 -13.44 18.68
C LYS A 196 12.09 -12.57 17.89
N SER A 197 12.60 -11.50 18.50
CA SER A 197 13.42 -10.48 17.84
C SER A 197 14.86 -10.40 18.35
N ILE A 198 15.11 -10.92 19.55
CA ILE A 198 16.42 -10.85 20.22
C ILE A 198 16.75 -12.21 20.83
N ASP A 199 17.93 -12.70 20.46
CA ASP A 199 18.64 -13.75 21.16
C ASP A 199 19.67 -13.08 22.10
N ALA A 200 19.55 -13.29 23.42
CA ALA A 200 20.33 -12.52 24.39
C ALA A 200 21.84 -12.78 24.28
N ASP A 201 22.25 -14.03 24.11
CA ASP A 201 23.67 -14.41 24.01
C ASP A 201 24.31 -13.80 22.77
N ASN A 202 23.65 -13.96 21.61
CA ASN A 202 24.12 -13.37 20.37
C ASN A 202 24.13 -11.83 20.44
N PHE A 203 23.12 -11.24 21.09
CA PHE A 203 23.05 -9.79 21.27
C PHE A 203 24.20 -9.25 22.13
N ILE A 204 24.54 -9.93 23.24
CA ILE A 204 25.69 -9.57 24.10
C ILE A 204 26.98 -9.65 23.28
N HIS A 205 27.23 -10.78 22.62
CA HIS A 205 28.45 -10.98 21.84
C HIS A 205 28.62 -9.93 20.74
N LYS A 206 27.54 -9.62 20.01
CA LYS A 206 27.56 -8.61 18.95
C LYS A 206 27.80 -7.20 19.51
N SER A 207 27.08 -6.83 20.57
CA SER A 207 27.13 -5.50 21.17
C SER A 207 28.48 -5.17 21.83
N LEU A 208 29.23 -6.18 22.26
CA LEU A 208 30.59 -6.00 22.81
C LEU A 208 31.68 -5.89 21.72
N ARG A 209 31.42 -6.36 20.50
CA ARG A 209 32.34 -6.22 19.36
C ARG A 209 32.17 -4.87 18.68
N GLU A 210 30.93 -4.45 18.47
CA GLU A 210 30.55 -3.23 17.76
C GLU A 210 30.75 -1.97 18.63
N LYS A 211 31.04 -0.82 18.01
CA LYS A 211 31.12 0.46 18.73
C LYS A 211 29.72 0.83 19.23
N GLY A 212 29.62 1.37 20.46
CA GLY A 212 28.36 1.84 21.03
C GLY A 212 28.30 1.66 22.55
N GLY A 213 27.18 2.12 23.14
CA GLY A 213 27.05 2.28 24.59
C GLY A 213 27.30 1.03 25.43
N VAL A 214 26.99 -0.17 24.92
CA VAL A 214 27.29 -1.45 25.61
C VAL A 214 28.79 -1.69 25.70
N LYS A 215 29.52 -1.53 24.59
CA LYS A 215 30.98 -1.68 24.56
C LYS A 215 31.66 -0.60 25.39
N ASP A 216 31.16 0.63 25.34
CA ASP A 216 31.72 1.74 26.11
C ASP A 216 31.53 1.51 27.62
N ALA A 217 30.35 1.07 28.05
CA ALA A 217 30.10 0.69 29.44
C ALA A 217 31.02 -0.45 29.90
N TYR A 218 31.21 -1.48 29.07
CA TYR A 218 32.15 -2.56 29.35
C TYR A 218 33.59 -2.05 29.49
N LEU A 219 34.09 -1.26 28.53
CA LEU A 219 35.45 -0.73 28.54
C LEU A 219 35.69 0.18 29.76
N LYS A 220 34.71 1.01 30.12
CA LYS A 220 34.74 1.82 31.34
C LYS A 220 34.82 0.93 32.59
N LYS A 221 34.02 -0.14 32.65
CA LYS A 221 34.00 -1.07 33.79
C LYS A 221 35.34 -1.74 34.03
N ILE A 222 36.12 -2.00 32.99
CA ILE A 222 37.45 -2.62 33.08
C ILE A 222 38.61 -1.59 33.04
N GLY A 223 38.32 -0.29 33.16
CA GLY A 223 39.33 0.78 33.18
C GLY A 223 40.06 1.01 31.85
N LYS A 224 39.46 0.63 30.72
CA LYS A 224 40.02 0.81 29.36
C LYS A 224 39.36 1.93 28.55
N LEU A 225 38.39 2.62 29.12
CA LEU A 225 37.79 3.84 28.56
C LEU A 225 38.04 4.97 29.57
N THR A 226 38.78 6.00 29.15
CA THR A 226 39.10 7.19 29.93
C THR A 226 38.14 8.32 29.57
#